data_AF-A0A967STR0-F1
#
_entry.id   AF-A0A967STR0-F1
#
_cell.length_a   1.000
_cell.length_b   1.000
_cell.length_c   1.000
_cell.angle_alpha   90.00
_cell.angle_beta   90.00
_cell.angle_gamma   90.00
#
_symmetry.space_group_name_H-M   'P 1'
#
loop_
_entity.id
_entity.type
_entity.pdbx_description
1 polymer ?
#
loop_
_entity_poly.entity_id
_entity_poly.type
_entity_poly.pdbx_seq_one_letter_code
_entity_poly.pdbx_strand_id
1 'polypeptide(L)'
;GRGIFAGPGTCFSCHGWDAAGSQLAPDLTDGEWLNVEGSYASIRDVIRTGVSDPRRYPSPMPPDGGGSLSEDQRCATAAYVYSLGR
;
A
#
# COMPACT_ATOMS: atom_id res chain seq x y z
N GLY A 1 -1.01 -7.43 9.55
CA GLY A 1 -0.95 -6.21 8.74
C GLY A 1 0.35 -5.46 8.91
N ARG A 2 0.51 -4.67 9.98
CA ARG A 2 1.71 -3.83 10.20
C ARG A 2 3.05 -4.57 10.02
N GLY A 3 3.22 -5.76 10.58
CA GLY A 3 4.45 -6.55 10.42
C GLY A 3 4.73 -7.00 8.98
N ILE A 4 3.69 -7.21 8.17
CA ILE A 4 3.83 -7.57 6.75
C ILE A 4 4.21 -6.32 5.95
N PHE A 5 3.52 -5.21 6.21
CA PHE A 5 3.80 -3.89 5.64
C PHE A 5 5.26 -3.46 5.88
N ALA A 6 5.76 -3.69 7.10
CA ALA A 6 7.11 -3.36 7.55
C ALA A 6 8.16 -4.45 7.24
N GLY A 7 7.77 -5.56 6.63
CA GLY A 7 8.64 -6.72 6.41
C GLY A 7 8.47 -7.29 5.01
N PRO A 8 7.85 -8.48 4.83
CA PRO A 8 7.80 -9.18 3.55
C PRO A 8 7.07 -8.46 2.42
N GLY A 9 6.18 -7.51 2.72
CA GLY A 9 5.53 -6.67 1.70
C GLY A 9 6.33 -5.43 1.33
N THR A 10 7.43 -5.14 2.05
CA THR A 10 8.36 -4.02 1.80
C THR A 10 7.72 -2.65 1.60
N CYS A 11 6.47 -2.47 2.03
CA CYS A 11 5.66 -1.29 1.74
C CYS A 11 6.26 -0.04 2.39
N PHE A 12 6.83 -0.22 3.59
CA PHE A 12 7.49 0.84 4.35
C PHE A 12 8.66 1.52 3.60
N SER A 13 9.28 0.81 2.64
CA SER A 13 10.43 1.34 1.90
C SER A 13 10.06 2.55 1.03
N CYS A 14 8.81 2.61 0.56
CA CYS A 14 8.29 3.74 -0.21
C CYS A 14 7.29 4.57 0.61
N HIS A 15 6.40 3.94 1.38
CA HIS A 15 5.36 4.64 2.14
C HIS A 15 5.79 5.06 3.56
N GLY A 16 7.04 4.80 3.95
CA GLY A 16 7.56 5.11 5.28
C GLY A 16 7.12 4.10 6.35
N TRP A 17 7.85 4.06 7.46
CA TRP A 17 7.56 3.13 8.58
C TRP A 17 6.20 3.34 9.24
N ASP A 18 5.77 4.59 9.27
CA ASP A 18 4.48 5.00 9.84
C ASP A 18 3.40 5.16 8.76
N ALA A 19 3.67 4.72 7.53
CA ALA A 19 2.80 4.86 6.37
C ALA A 19 2.45 6.30 5.97
N ALA A 20 3.17 7.29 6.52
CA ALA A 20 2.99 8.73 6.27
C ALA A 20 3.55 9.20 4.91
N GLY A 21 3.90 8.28 4.02
CA GLY A 21 4.38 8.58 2.68
C GLY A 21 5.86 9.00 2.63
N SER A 22 6.30 9.32 1.42
CA SER A 22 7.61 9.88 1.13
C SER A 22 7.60 10.63 -0.21
N GLN A 23 8.77 11.08 -0.68
CA GLN A 23 8.90 11.61 -2.04
C GLN A 23 8.58 10.57 -3.13
N LEU A 24 8.56 9.28 -2.79
CA LEU A 24 8.32 8.19 -3.73
C LEU A 24 6.87 7.72 -3.77
N ALA A 25 6.10 7.91 -2.69
CA ALA A 25 4.76 7.32 -2.56
C ALA A 25 3.86 8.12 -1.59
N PRO A 26 2.52 8.01 -1.73
CA PRO A 26 1.57 8.79 -0.94
C PRO A 26 1.55 8.42 0.54
N ASP A 27 1.09 9.39 1.34
CA ASP A 27 0.62 9.16 2.70
C ASP A 27 -0.63 8.26 2.66
N LEU A 28 -0.64 7.20 3.46
CA LEU A 28 -1.75 6.24 3.56
C LEU A 28 -2.62 6.50 4.80
N THR A 29 -2.29 7.53 5.58
CA THR A 29 -2.92 7.91 6.85
C THR A 29 -3.82 9.15 6.72
N ASP A 30 -3.69 9.91 5.63
CA ASP A 30 -4.41 11.18 5.41
C ASP A 30 -5.83 11.00 4.84
N GLY A 31 -6.18 9.79 4.42
CA GLY A 31 -7.47 9.45 3.82
C GLY A 31 -7.61 9.85 2.35
N GLU A 32 -6.57 10.37 1.70
CA GLU A 32 -6.59 10.73 0.27
C GLU A 32 -6.16 9.54 -0.61
N TRP A 33 -7.10 8.98 -1.37
CA TRP A 33 -6.83 7.87 -2.29
C TRP A 33 -6.67 8.36 -3.73
N LEU A 34 -5.44 8.28 -4.25
CA LEU A 34 -5.10 8.84 -5.58
C LEU A 34 -5.40 7.89 -6.75
N ASN A 35 -5.13 6.61 -6.56
CA ASN A 35 -5.18 5.60 -7.63
C ASN A 35 -6.38 4.66 -7.52
N VAL A 36 -7.06 4.65 -6.38
CA VAL A 36 -8.20 3.77 -6.07
C VAL A 36 -9.25 4.51 -5.23
N GLU A 37 -10.38 3.86 -5.00
CA GLU A 37 -11.51 4.41 -4.23
C GLU A 37 -11.28 4.44 -2.71
N GLY A 38 -10.34 3.64 -2.18
CA GLY A 38 -10.06 3.57 -0.74
C GLY A 38 -10.92 2.59 0.05
N SER A 39 -11.79 1.84 -0.61
CA SER A 39 -12.47 0.69 0.00
C SER A 39 -11.47 -0.44 0.29
N TYR A 40 -11.73 -1.26 1.32
CA TYR A 40 -10.88 -2.43 1.64
C TYR A 40 -10.62 -3.32 0.41
N ALA A 41 -11.66 -3.58 -0.39
CA ALA A 41 -11.54 -4.37 -1.61
C ALA A 41 -10.60 -3.71 -2.63
N SER A 42 -10.76 -2.40 -2.87
CA SER A 42 -9.88 -1.65 -3.77
C SER A 42 -8.43 -1.60 -3.30
N ILE A 43 -8.20 -1.49 -1.99
CA ILE A 43 -6.86 -1.50 -1.38
C ILE A 43 -6.21 -2.87 -1.56
N ARG A 44 -6.93 -3.96 -1.26
CA ARG A 44 -6.42 -5.32 -1.47
C ARG A 44 -6.08 -5.57 -2.94
N ASP A 45 -6.96 -5.14 -3.83
CA ASP A 45 -6.79 -5.36 -5.26
C ASP A 45 -5.60 -4.56 -5.81
N VAL A 46 -5.41 -3.31 -5.39
CA VAL A 46 -4.23 -2.53 -5.81
C VAL A 46 -2.94 -3.06 -5.21
N ILE A 47 -2.93 -3.56 -3.97
CA ILE A 47 -1.76 -4.27 -3.43
C ILE A 47 -1.44 -5.48 -4.31
N ARG A 48 -2.45 -6.24 -4.78
CA ARG A 48 -2.25 -7.40 -5.65
C ARG A 48 -1.67 -7.04 -7.01
N THR A 49 -2.16 -5.96 -7.63
CA THR A 49 -1.84 -5.64 -9.03
C THR A 49 -0.73 -4.60 -9.19
N GLY A 50 -0.43 -3.85 -8.14
CA GLY A 50 0.42 -2.67 -8.23
C GLY A 50 -0.26 -1.49 -8.95
N VAL A 51 0.53 -0.43 -9.13
CA VAL A 51 0.24 0.78 -9.91
C VAL A 51 1.46 1.05 -10.80
N SER A 52 1.33 0.79 -12.11
CA SER A 52 2.44 0.96 -13.06
C SER A 52 2.70 2.42 -13.44
N ASP A 53 1.70 3.28 -13.37
CA ASP A 53 1.78 4.71 -13.71
C ASP A 53 1.05 5.55 -12.64
N PRO A 54 1.72 5.96 -11.56
CA PRO A 54 1.10 6.69 -10.45
C PRO A 54 0.85 8.16 -10.82
N ARG A 55 -0.34 8.69 -10.46
CA ARG A 55 -0.74 10.06 -10.84
C ARG A 55 0.20 11.18 -10.37
N ARG A 56 0.65 11.13 -9.11
CA ARG A 56 1.38 12.22 -8.45
C ARG A 56 2.78 11.83 -7.97
N TYR A 57 3.21 10.60 -8.24
CA TYR A 57 4.44 10.04 -7.70
C TYR A 57 5.27 9.41 -8.81
N PRO A 58 6.61 9.55 -8.77
CA PRO A 58 7.48 9.09 -9.85
C PRO A 58 7.72 7.57 -9.82
N SER A 59 7.43 6.90 -8.70
CA SER A 59 7.77 5.49 -8.51
C SER A 59 6.54 4.60 -8.68
N PRO A 60 6.56 3.60 -9.60
CA PRO A 60 5.49 2.64 -9.71
C PRO A 60 5.38 1.81 -8.42
N MET A 61 4.16 1.47 -8.03
CA MET A 61 3.92 0.51 -6.96
C MET A 61 3.95 -0.90 -7.57
N PRO A 62 4.96 -1.74 -7.30
CA PRO A 62 4.95 -3.11 -7.79
C PRO A 62 3.82 -3.95 -7.15
N PRO A 63 3.33 -5.00 -7.83
CA PRO A 63 2.51 -6.03 -7.21
C PRO A 63 3.11 -6.51 -5.89
N ASP A 64 2.29 -6.67 -4.87
CA ASP A 64 2.66 -7.12 -3.53
C ASP A 64 3.81 -6.32 -2.89
N GLY A 65 3.96 -5.05 -3.29
CA GLY A 65 5.05 -4.18 -2.81
C GLY A 65 6.44 -4.64 -3.26
N GLY A 66 6.52 -5.50 -4.28
CA GLY A 66 7.75 -6.09 -4.81
C GLY A 66 8.12 -7.41 -4.15
N GLY A 67 7.35 -7.84 -3.14
CA GLY A 67 7.45 -9.15 -2.53
C GLY A 67 6.54 -10.18 -3.19
N SER A 68 6.37 -11.30 -2.50
CA SER A 68 5.40 -12.34 -2.85
C SER A 68 4.50 -12.60 -1.64
N LEU A 69 3.35 -11.93 -1.59
CA LEU A 69 2.42 -12.09 -0.48
C LEU A 69 1.45 -13.25 -0.75
N SER A 70 1.23 -14.09 0.25
CA SER A 70 0.09 -15.00 0.23
C SER A 70 -1.23 -14.21 0.28
N GLU A 71 -2.34 -14.83 -0.11
CA GLU A 71 -3.66 -14.17 -0.04
C GLU A 71 -3.99 -13.69 1.38
N ASP A 72 -3.68 -14.49 2.40
CA ASP A 72 -3.88 -14.13 3.80
C ASP A 72 -3.01 -12.94 4.21
N GLN A 73 -1.74 -12.92 3.77
CA GLN A 73 -0.85 -11.80 4.04
C GLN A 73 -1.34 -10.52 3.36
N ARG A 74 -1.81 -10.63 2.11
CA ARG A 74 -2.36 -9.52 1.34
C ARG A 74 -3.62 -8.96 2.02
N CYS A 75 -4.55 -9.82 2.42
CA CYS A 75 -5.74 -9.42 3.18
C CYS A 75 -5.35 -8.73 4.49
N ALA A 76 -4.40 -9.29 5.24
CA ALA A 76 -3.94 -8.71 6.50
C ALA A 76 -3.24 -7.35 6.31
N THR A 77 -2.50 -7.15 5.22
CA THR A 77 -1.88 -5.86 4.86
C THR A 77 -2.93 -4.85 4.43
N ALA A 78 -3.87 -5.25 3.58
CA ALA A 78 -4.98 -4.39 3.15
C ALA A 78 -5.83 -3.93 4.34
N ALA A 79 -6.12 -4.82 5.29
CA ALA A 79 -6.88 -4.48 6.49
C ALA A 79 -6.15 -3.44 7.36
N TYR A 80 -4.82 -3.57 7.46
CA TYR A 80 -4.00 -2.58 8.18
C TYR A 80 -4.01 -1.23 7.47
N VAL A 81 -3.71 -1.19 6.18
CA VAL A 81 -3.72 0.05 5.38
C VAL A 81 -5.09 0.73 5.42
N TYR A 82 -6.17 -0.06 5.29
CA TYR A 82 -7.54 0.45 5.41
C TYR A 82 -7.87 1.00 6.80
N SER A 83 -7.21 0.52 7.86
CA SER A 83 -7.39 1.07 9.22
C SER A 83 -6.64 2.38 9.46
N LEU A 84 -5.67 2.74 8.61
CA LEU A 84 -4.86 3.95 8.75
C LEU A 84 -5.53 5.18 8.14
N GLY A 85 -6.14 5.03 6.96
CA GLY A 85 -6.79 6.14 6.23
C GLY A 85 -8.19 6.47 6.76
N ARG A 86 -8.41 6.35 8.07
CA ARG A 86 -9.69 6.61 8.76
C ARG A 86 -9.50 7.62 9.88
#